data_AF-A0A3B8Z121-F1
#
_entry.id   AF-A0A3B8Z121-F1
#
_cell.length_a   1.000
_cell.length_b   1.000
_cell.length_c   1.000
_cell.angle_alpha   90.00
_cell.angle_beta   90.00
_cell.angle_gamma   90.00
#
_symmetry.space_group_name_H-M   'P 1'
#
loop_
_entity.id
_entity.type
_entity.pdbx_description
1 polymer ?
#
loop_
_entity_poly.entity_id
_entity_poly.type
_entity_poly.pdbx_seq_one_letter_code
_entity_poly.pdbx_strand_id
1 'polypeptide(L)'
;MTQLLEIRAGSRARQHLADHGFRRDDFSTLLGASGGPKWLVLAGIDRVLCERLLRDRSEVLHLLGSSIGAWRHICFAQQDPDAASERFRDAYTGQVYDEKPTAPEVLHEMERVLDATLGTHGEDEILRNPLIRTHILATRSRALVDTDHRAALLAGLGAAALANTFSRKALATFFERWVFHTGDAAFEFQGFSTRQTCLQAEALRPAVLATGAVPLLIPGIRDLPGAAAGIYRDGGITDYHFDF
;
A
#
# COMPACT_ATOMS: atom_id res chain seq x y z
N MET A 1 3.06 30.46 19.36
CA MET A 1 3.60 29.43 18.44
C MET A 1 2.46 28.50 18.09
N THR A 2 2.17 28.31 16.81
CA THR A 2 1.15 27.34 16.37
C THR A 2 1.74 25.94 16.49
N GLN A 3 1.05 25.02 17.15
CA GLN A 3 1.48 23.62 17.22
C GLN A 3 1.17 22.95 15.89
N LEU A 4 2.20 22.69 15.08
CA LEU A 4 2.07 22.15 13.72
C LEU A 4 2.16 20.61 13.66
N LEU A 5 2.66 19.97 14.72
CA LEU A 5 2.83 18.53 14.81
C LEU A 5 2.43 18.04 16.21
N GLU A 6 1.63 16.99 16.25
CA GLU A 6 1.32 16.23 17.47
C GLU A 6 1.86 14.81 17.31
N ILE A 7 2.78 14.41 18.18
CA ILE A 7 3.30 13.04 18.23
C ILE A 7 2.53 12.28 19.32
N ARG A 8 1.81 11.24 18.92
CA ARG A 8 1.10 10.34 19.83
C ARG A 8 1.91 9.06 20.01
N ALA A 9 2.16 8.71 21.27
CA ALA A 9 2.86 7.50 21.64
C ALA A 9 2.17 6.85 22.85
N GLY A 10 2.10 5.52 22.88
CA GLY A 10 1.69 4.78 24.06
C GLY A 10 2.64 5.03 25.24
N SER A 11 2.21 4.74 26.46
CA SER A 11 2.99 5.04 27.69
C SER A 11 4.42 4.49 27.64
N ARG A 12 4.59 3.24 27.19
CA ARG A 12 5.91 2.60 27.04
C ARG A 12 6.79 3.28 25.99
N ALA A 13 6.24 3.56 24.81
CA ALA A 13 6.99 4.23 23.74
C ALA A 13 7.35 5.67 24.12
N ARG A 14 6.46 6.39 24.81
CA ARG A 14 6.72 7.74 25.32
C ARG A 14 7.87 7.74 26.34
N GLN A 15 7.87 6.80 27.28
CA GLN A 15 8.96 6.66 28.26
C GLN A 15 10.28 6.35 27.56
N HIS A 16 10.27 5.38 26.63
CA HIS A 16 11.45 5.01 25.84
C HIS A 16 12.04 6.19 25.06
N LEU A 17 11.20 6.98 24.38
CA LEU A 17 11.62 8.20 23.68
C LEU A 17 12.17 9.27 24.62
N ALA A 18 11.64 9.39 25.85
CA ALA A 18 12.14 10.32 26.85
C ALA A 18 13.53 9.91 27.37
N ASP A 19 13.76 8.61 27.56
CA ASP A 19 14.99 8.07 28.13
C ASP A 19 16.12 7.94 27.10
N HIS A 20 15.78 7.65 25.84
CA HIS A 20 16.76 7.30 24.80
C HIS A 20 16.77 8.25 23.60
N GLY A 21 15.82 9.17 23.52
CA GLY A 21 15.59 10.02 22.36
C GLY A 21 14.95 9.28 21.19
N PHE A 22 14.86 9.94 20.03
CA PHE A 22 14.39 9.31 18.79
C PHE A 22 15.55 8.53 18.15
N ARG A 23 15.65 7.23 18.42
CA ARG A 23 16.61 6.34 17.73
C ARG A 23 15.89 5.56 16.65
N ARG A 24 16.41 5.62 15.43
CA ARG A 24 15.78 4.99 14.26
C ARG A 24 15.59 3.48 14.46
N ASP A 25 16.58 2.79 14.99
CA ASP A 25 16.57 1.34 15.10
C ASP A 25 15.60 0.83 16.19
N ASP A 26 15.04 1.71 17.03
CA ASP A 26 13.96 1.36 17.95
C ASP A 26 12.61 1.15 17.24
N PHE A 27 12.51 1.56 15.98
CA PHE A 27 11.33 1.36 15.14
C PHE A 27 11.54 0.19 14.19
N SER A 28 10.73 -0.85 14.35
CA SER A 28 10.74 -2.06 13.51
C SER A 28 9.67 -2.06 12.42
N THR A 29 8.70 -1.14 12.48
CA THR A 29 7.60 -1.09 11.50
C THR A 29 7.18 0.35 11.20
N LEU A 30 6.92 0.63 9.92
CA LEU A 30 6.25 1.84 9.45
C LEU A 30 4.96 1.43 8.73
N LEU A 31 3.85 2.08 9.09
CA LEU A 31 2.53 1.82 8.54
C LEU A 31 2.13 2.91 7.55
N GLY A 32 1.86 2.50 6.31
CA GLY A 32 1.45 3.35 5.20
C GLY A 32 -0.04 3.21 4.96
N ALA A 33 -0.84 4.03 5.64
CA ALA A 33 -2.30 4.00 5.48
C ALA A 33 -2.73 4.52 4.09
N SER A 34 -3.90 4.08 3.65
CA SER A 34 -4.59 4.59 2.47
C SER A 34 -4.97 6.06 2.63
N GLY A 35 -5.15 6.78 1.51
CA GLY A 35 -5.51 8.21 1.59
C GLY A 35 -5.64 8.98 0.28
N GLY A 36 -5.51 8.34 -0.88
CA GLY A 36 -5.56 9.01 -2.18
C GLY A 36 -4.59 10.20 -2.24
N PRO A 37 -4.98 11.38 -2.76
CA PRO A 37 -4.09 12.52 -2.97
C PRO A 37 -3.61 13.20 -1.68
N LYS A 38 -4.13 12.82 -0.50
CA LYS A 38 -3.73 13.39 0.80
C LYS A 38 -2.23 13.24 1.07
N TRP A 39 -1.59 12.26 0.43
CA TRP A 39 -0.16 12.04 0.54
C TRP A 39 0.70 13.21 0.06
N LEU A 40 0.20 14.06 -0.85
CA LEU A 40 0.94 15.24 -1.32
C LEU A 40 1.26 16.21 -0.18
N VAL A 41 0.37 16.31 0.81
CA VAL A 41 0.61 17.07 2.04
C VAL A 41 1.63 16.36 2.93
N LEU A 42 1.65 15.02 2.90
CA LEU A 42 2.58 14.18 3.66
C LEU A 42 3.98 14.10 3.03
N ALA A 43 4.17 14.52 1.78
CA ALA A 43 5.48 14.46 1.10
C ALA A 43 6.58 15.21 1.86
N GLY A 44 6.23 16.27 2.60
CA GLY A 44 7.17 16.95 3.50
C GLY A 44 7.56 16.10 4.73
N ILE A 45 6.60 15.36 5.28
CA ILE A 45 6.85 14.39 6.37
C ILE A 45 7.68 13.22 5.85
N ASP A 46 7.47 12.79 4.61
CA ASP A 46 8.20 11.68 3.98
C ASP A 46 9.69 11.97 3.89
N ARG A 47 10.08 13.20 3.53
CA ARG A 47 11.49 13.63 3.55
C ARG A 47 12.10 13.55 4.96
N VAL A 48 11.34 13.99 5.97
CA VAL A 48 11.79 13.87 7.38
C VAL A 48 11.92 12.41 7.81
N LEU A 49 11.00 11.53 7.38
CA LEU A 49 11.10 10.10 7.66
C LEU A 49 12.29 9.46 6.93
N CYS A 50 12.56 9.84 5.68
CA CYS A 50 13.74 9.38 4.94
C CYS A 50 15.03 9.70 5.69
N GLU A 51 15.16 10.94 6.18
CA GLU A 51 16.33 11.38 6.95
C GLU A 51 16.41 10.74 8.34
N ARG A 52 15.30 10.74 9.10
CA ARG A 52 15.29 10.37 10.53
C ARG A 52 15.15 8.88 10.77
N LEU A 53 14.49 8.15 9.86
CA LEU A 53 14.09 6.76 10.05
C LEU A 53 14.80 5.80 9.09
N LEU A 54 15.06 6.19 7.83
CA LEU A 54 15.55 5.27 6.79
C LEU A 54 17.06 5.33 6.60
N ARG A 55 17.62 6.55 6.48
CA ARG A 55 19.05 6.77 6.23
C ARG A 55 19.91 6.17 7.34
N ASP A 56 21.04 5.55 6.98
CA ASP A 56 22.02 4.89 7.85
C ASP A 56 21.42 4.03 8.97
N ARG A 57 20.33 3.32 8.66
CA ARG A 57 19.73 2.32 9.56
C ARG A 57 20.60 1.07 9.61
N SER A 58 20.61 0.36 10.74
CA SER A 58 21.31 -0.92 10.88
C SER A 58 20.38 -2.10 11.15
N GLU A 59 19.18 -1.85 11.66
CA GLU A 59 18.17 -2.89 11.94
C GLU A 59 17.11 -2.97 10.85
N VAL A 60 16.46 -4.12 10.68
CA VAL A 60 15.39 -4.28 9.68
C VAL A 60 14.16 -3.42 10.03
N LEU A 61 13.60 -2.74 9.01
CA LEU A 61 12.34 -2.00 9.08
C LEU A 61 11.32 -2.61 8.12
N HIS A 62 10.16 -3.02 8.66
CA HIS A 62 9.04 -3.51 7.88
C HIS A 62 8.13 -2.35 7.45
N LEU A 63 7.92 -2.21 6.15
CA LEU A 63 7.04 -1.21 5.54
C LEU A 63 5.73 -1.86 5.13
N LEU A 64 4.68 -1.72 5.94
CA LEU A 64 3.36 -2.26 5.64
C LEU A 64 2.45 -1.19 5.05
N GLY A 65 2.06 -1.34 3.80
CA GLY A 65 1.31 -0.31 3.07
C GLY A 65 0.09 -0.84 2.32
N SER A 66 -0.97 -0.04 2.31
CA SER A 66 -2.13 -0.19 1.42
C SER A 66 -2.32 1.07 0.59
N SER A 67 -2.79 0.92 -0.65
CA SER A 67 -3.02 2.00 -1.60
C SER A 67 -1.82 2.96 -1.64
N ILE A 68 -2.05 4.27 -1.56
CA ILE A 68 -1.00 5.29 -1.61
C ILE A 68 0.09 5.13 -0.54
N GLY A 69 -0.19 4.47 0.58
CA GLY A 69 0.81 4.14 1.58
C GLY A 69 1.83 3.13 1.07
N ALA A 70 1.38 2.12 0.32
CA ALA A 70 2.28 1.19 -0.38
C ALA A 70 3.11 1.91 -1.46
N TRP A 71 2.52 2.86 -2.19
CA TRP A 71 3.23 3.64 -3.21
C TRP A 71 4.34 4.52 -2.61
N ARG A 72 4.11 5.11 -1.44
CA ARG A 72 5.18 5.80 -0.69
C ARG A 72 6.24 4.82 -0.22
N HIS A 73 5.85 3.67 0.29
CA HIS A 73 6.77 2.67 0.80
C HIS A 73 7.68 2.06 -0.28
N ILE A 74 7.22 1.88 -1.52
CA ILE A 74 8.12 1.46 -2.61
C ILE A 74 9.14 2.54 -2.98
N CYS A 75 8.87 3.83 -2.70
CA CYS A 75 9.89 4.86 -2.81
C CYS A 75 10.92 4.70 -1.69
N PHE A 76 10.47 4.48 -0.45
CA PHE A 76 11.32 4.30 0.73
C PHE A 76 12.23 3.07 0.68
N ALA A 77 11.84 2.05 -0.09
CA ALA A 77 12.59 0.82 -0.26
C ALA A 77 13.65 0.87 -1.39
N GLN A 78 13.71 1.96 -2.17
CA GLN A 78 14.78 2.19 -3.15
C GLN A 78 16.06 2.69 -2.49
N GLN A 79 17.18 2.66 -3.22
CA GLN A 79 18.49 3.12 -2.71
C GLN A 79 18.50 4.61 -2.41
N ASP A 80 17.85 5.42 -3.26
CA ASP A 80 17.66 6.85 -3.06
C ASP A 80 16.15 7.16 -2.88
N PRO A 81 15.65 7.07 -1.64
CA PRO A 81 14.22 7.25 -1.37
C PRO A 81 13.76 8.70 -1.57
N ASP A 82 14.66 9.68 -1.45
CA ASP A 82 14.36 11.08 -1.72
C ASP A 82 14.12 11.28 -3.23
N ALA A 83 15.02 10.79 -4.08
CA ALA A 83 14.86 10.87 -5.53
C ALA A 83 13.65 10.06 -6.03
N ALA A 84 13.39 8.87 -5.48
CA ALA A 84 12.22 8.07 -5.83
C ALA A 84 10.91 8.78 -5.48
N SER A 85 10.85 9.41 -4.30
CA SER A 85 9.69 10.18 -3.85
C SER A 85 9.44 11.42 -4.73
N GLU A 86 10.50 12.06 -5.22
CA GLU A 86 10.39 13.18 -6.16
C GLU A 86 9.85 12.74 -7.52
N ARG A 87 10.39 11.66 -8.11
CA ARG A 87 9.85 11.10 -9.35
C ARG A 87 8.38 10.71 -9.21
N PHE A 88 8.02 10.08 -8.09
CA PHE A 88 6.64 9.72 -7.79
C PHE A 88 5.75 10.95 -7.72
N ARG A 89 6.15 11.98 -6.97
CA ARG A 89 5.39 13.24 -6.84
C ARG A 89 5.19 13.89 -8.19
N ASP A 90 6.25 14.06 -8.96
CA ASP A 90 6.22 14.79 -10.22
C ASP A 90 5.39 14.02 -11.27
N ALA A 91 5.51 12.69 -11.31
CA ALA A 91 4.67 11.87 -12.17
C ALA A 91 3.20 11.91 -11.74
N TYR A 92 2.92 11.86 -10.43
CA TYR A 92 1.55 11.88 -9.89
C TYR A 92 0.87 13.23 -10.07
N THR A 93 1.57 14.35 -9.91
CA THR A 93 0.96 15.69 -10.13
C THR A 93 0.89 16.06 -11.60
N GLY A 94 1.72 15.44 -12.44
CA GLY A 94 1.70 15.60 -13.90
C GLY A 94 0.67 14.74 -14.62
N GLN A 95 -0.24 14.07 -13.90
CA GLN A 95 -1.27 13.25 -14.54
C GLN A 95 -2.25 14.10 -15.37
N VAL A 96 -2.58 13.62 -16.56
CA VAL A 96 -3.51 14.27 -17.49
C VAL A 96 -4.54 13.23 -17.94
N TYR A 97 -5.79 13.64 -17.92
CA TYR A 97 -6.94 12.80 -18.25
C TYR A 97 -7.85 13.52 -19.24
N ASP A 98 -8.59 12.76 -20.02
CA ASP A 98 -9.76 13.26 -20.73
C ASP A 98 -10.82 13.76 -19.73
N GLU A 99 -11.78 14.58 -20.19
CA GLU A 99 -12.84 15.14 -19.32
C GLU A 99 -13.63 14.05 -18.56
N LYS A 100 -13.75 12.87 -19.18
CA LYS A 100 -14.41 11.69 -18.61
C LYS A 100 -13.51 10.48 -18.82
N PRO A 101 -12.49 10.30 -17.96
CA PRO A 101 -11.50 9.28 -18.19
C PRO A 101 -12.12 7.89 -18.11
N THR A 102 -11.67 7.00 -18.99
CA THR A 102 -12.10 5.60 -18.97
C THR A 102 -11.32 4.80 -17.93
N ALA A 103 -11.87 3.70 -17.42
CA ALA A 103 -11.15 2.85 -16.46
C ALA A 103 -9.79 2.34 -17.01
N PRO A 104 -9.67 1.92 -18.29
CA PRO A 104 -8.37 1.60 -18.89
C PRO A 104 -7.40 2.78 -18.97
N GLU A 105 -7.89 4.00 -19.22
CA GLU A 105 -7.06 5.20 -19.23
C GLU A 105 -6.49 5.51 -17.84
N VAL A 106 -7.30 5.38 -16.79
CA VAL A 106 -6.82 5.53 -15.40
C VAL A 106 -5.77 4.49 -15.06
N LEU A 107 -5.96 3.23 -15.47
CA LEU A 107 -4.96 2.18 -15.26
C LEU A 107 -3.66 2.49 -16.01
N HIS A 108 -3.74 2.92 -17.27
CA HIS A 108 -2.58 3.30 -18.05
C HIS A 108 -1.79 4.43 -17.39
N GLU A 109 -2.49 5.42 -16.82
CA GLU A 109 -1.84 6.52 -16.13
C GLU A 109 -1.20 6.08 -14.82
N MET A 110 -1.82 5.14 -14.08
CA MET A 110 -1.19 4.52 -12.92
C MET A 110 0.07 3.74 -13.31
N GLU A 111 0.05 2.99 -14.41
CA GLU A 111 1.24 2.29 -14.93
C GLU A 111 2.36 3.29 -15.25
N ARG A 112 2.04 4.40 -15.93
CA ARG A 112 3.00 5.48 -16.23
C ARG A 112 3.61 6.08 -14.96
N VAL A 113 2.79 6.36 -13.95
CA VAL A 113 3.28 6.89 -12.66
C VAL A 113 4.16 5.87 -11.95
N LEU A 114 3.81 4.58 -12.01
CA LEU A 114 4.60 3.51 -11.42
C LEU A 114 5.95 3.35 -12.13
N ASP A 115 5.97 3.40 -13.47
CA ASP A 115 7.19 3.37 -14.28
C ASP A 115 8.15 4.49 -13.86
N ALA A 116 7.65 5.72 -13.76
CA ALA A 116 8.44 6.86 -13.32
C ALA A 116 8.96 6.69 -11.89
N THR A 117 8.12 6.17 -10.99
CA THR A 117 8.46 5.94 -9.58
C THR A 117 9.60 4.93 -9.44
N LEU A 118 9.50 3.79 -10.12
CA LEU A 118 10.50 2.72 -10.08
C LEU A 118 11.79 3.11 -10.81
N GLY A 119 11.70 3.91 -11.88
CA GLY A 119 12.84 4.20 -12.72
C GLY A 119 13.48 2.92 -13.28
N THR A 120 14.78 2.95 -13.56
CA THR A 120 15.49 1.83 -14.20
C THR A 120 15.78 0.66 -13.25
N HIS A 121 16.04 0.94 -11.97
CA HIS A 121 16.55 -0.06 -11.02
C HIS A 121 15.66 -0.29 -9.80
N GLY A 122 14.60 0.52 -9.63
CA GLY A 122 13.83 0.52 -8.39
C GLY A 122 13.21 -0.83 -8.04
N GLU A 123 12.78 -1.63 -9.02
CA GLU A 123 12.25 -2.97 -8.75
C GLU A 123 13.27 -3.87 -8.09
N ASP A 124 14.46 -3.96 -8.68
CA ASP A 124 15.57 -4.76 -8.16
C ASP A 124 16.04 -4.25 -6.79
N GLU A 125 16.07 -2.93 -6.60
CA GLU A 125 16.43 -2.31 -5.33
C GLU A 125 15.43 -2.67 -4.23
N ILE A 126 14.12 -2.58 -4.49
CA ILE A 126 13.05 -2.92 -3.54
C ILE A 126 13.12 -4.40 -3.16
N LEU A 127 13.27 -5.28 -4.15
CA LEU A 127 13.28 -6.74 -3.97
C LEU A 127 14.49 -7.21 -3.15
N ARG A 128 15.64 -6.58 -3.36
CA ARG A 128 16.93 -6.98 -2.76
C ARG A 128 17.36 -6.11 -1.59
N ASN A 129 16.53 -5.16 -1.16
CA ASN A 129 16.89 -4.27 -0.05
C ASN A 129 17.17 -5.08 1.23
N PRO A 130 18.36 -5.00 1.85
CA PRO A 130 18.72 -5.84 2.98
C PRO A 130 18.03 -5.42 4.30
N LEU A 131 17.65 -4.15 4.42
CA LEU A 131 17.17 -3.56 5.68
C LEU A 131 15.72 -3.11 5.61
N ILE A 132 15.17 -2.90 4.41
CA ILE A 132 13.78 -2.50 4.21
C ILE A 132 12.98 -3.68 3.67
N ARG A 133 11.98 -4.13 4.43
CA ARG A 133 11.07 -5.22 4.03
C ARG A 133 9.73 -4.64 3.61
N THR A 134 9.44 -4.69 2.32
CA THR A 134 8.21 -4.14 1.75
C THR A 134 7.07 -5.13 1.93
N HIS A 135 5.91 -4.68 2.38
CA HIS A 135 4.69 -5.48 2.50
C HIS A 135 3.52 -4.69 1.89
N ILE A 136 2.99 -5.19 0.77
CA ILE A 136 1.92 -4.55 0.00
C ILE A 136 0.64 -5.35 0.23
N LEU A 137 -0.39 -4.69 0.77
CA LEU A 137 -1.71 -5.29 0.89
C LEU A 137 -2.50 -5.12 -0.41
N ALA A 138 -3.13 -6.18 -0.87
CA ALA A 138 -4.20 -6.10 -1.87
C ALA A 138 -5.34 -7.03 -1.47
N THR A 139 -6.52 -6.83 -2.04
CA THR A 139 -7.69 -7.67 -1.78
C THR A 139 -8.03 -8.49 -3.01
N ARG A 140 -8.06 -9.81 -2.85
CA ARG A 140 -8.61 -10.70 -3.88
C ARG A 140 -10.13 -10.67 -3.81
N SER A 141 -10.75 -10.35 -4.93
CA SER A 141 -12.20 -10.39 -5.11
C SER A 141 -12.68 -11.84 -5.26
N ARG A 142 -13.83 -12.15 -4.67
CA ARG A 142 -14.44 -13.49 -4.68
C ARG A 142 -15.92 -13.41 -4.99
N ALA A 143 -16.49 -14.53 -5.40
CA ALA A 143 -17.93 -14.67 -5.64
C ALA A 143 -18.46 -13.54 -6.55
N LEU A 144 -19.49 -12.80 -6.09
CA LEU A 144 -20.17 -11.79 -6.90
C LEU A 144 -19.33 -10.55 -7.23
N VAL A 145 -18.20 -10.34 -6.54
CA VAL A 145 -17.31 -9.20 -6.80
C VAL A 145 -16.08 -9.57 -7.65
N ASP A 146 -15.94 -10.83 -8.04
CA ASP A 146 -14.88 -11.31 -8.95
C ASP A 146 -15.23 -10.99 -10.42
N THR A 147 -15.49 -9.71 -10.70
CA THR A 147 -15.82 -9.19 -12.02
C THR A 147 -15.48 -7.71 -12.15
N ASP A 148 -15.17 -7.27 -13.37
CA ASP A 148 -15.03 -5.85 -13.73
C ASP A 148 -16.26 -5.33 -14.50
N HIS A 149 -17.25 -6.19 -14.78
CA HIS A 149 -18.49 -5.74 -15.40
C HIS A 149 -19.25 -4.83 -14.41
N ARG A 150 -19.33 -3.53 -14.73
CA ARG A 150 -19.79 -2.48 -13.82
C ARG A 150 -21.07 -2.82 -13.05
N ALA A 151 -22.11 -3.30 -13.75
CA ALA A 151 -23.40 -3.61 -13.12
C ALA A 151 -23.31 -4.82 -12.18
N ALA A 152 -22.54 -5.85 -12.56
CA ALA A 152 -22.37 -7.05 -11.75
C ALA A 152 -21.52 -6.73 -10.51
N LEU A 153 -20.46 -5.94 -10.69
CA LEU A 153 -19.62 -5.46 -9.59
C LEU A 153 -20.43 -4.58 -8.62
N LEU A 154 -21.25 -3.66 -9.12
CA LEU A 154 -22.12 -2.82 -8.28
C LEU A 154 -23.08 -3.69 -7.44
N ALA A 155 -23.71 -4.69 -8.05
CA ALA A 155 -24.60 -5.61 -7.35
C ALA A 155 -23.83 -6.45 -6.30
N GLY A 156 -22.64 -6.95 -6.64
CA GLY A 156 -21.78 -7.70 -5.72
C GLY A 156 -21.32 -6.84 -4.53
N LEU A 157 -20.92 -5.59 -4.77
CA LEU A 157 -20.57 -4.64 -3.72
C LEU A 157 -21.77 -4.31 -2.83
N GLY A 158 -22.97 -4.16 -3.41
CA GLY A 158 -24.21 -3.99 -2.65
C GLY A 158 -24.50 -5.19 -1.74
N ALA A 159 -24.32 -6.42 -2.25
CA ALA A 159 -24.45 -7.64 -1.46
C ALA A 159 -23.41 -7.72 -0.33
N ALA A 160 -22.15 -7.35 -0.61
CA ALA A 160 -21.09 -7.31 0.40
C ALA A 160 -21.39 -6.27 1.48
N ALA A 161 -21.89 -5.09 1.11
CA ALA A 161 -22.29 -4.05 2.05
C ALA A 161 -23.43 -4.53 2.96
N LEU A 162 -24.47 -5.15 2.40
CA LEU A 162 -25.55 -5.77 3.17
C LEU A 162 -25.01 -6.84 4.13
N ALA A 163 -24.15 -7.75 3.65
CA ALA A 163 -23.53 -8.76 4.50
C ALA A 163 -22.74 -8.15 5.67
N ASN A 164 -22.00 -7.06 5.43
CA ASN A 164 -21.25 -6.35 6.45
C ASN A 164 -22.14 -5.74 7.55
N THR A 165 -23.37 -5.30 7.22
CA THR A 165 -24.32 -4.79 8.23
C THR A 165 -24.74 -5.86 9.23
N PHE A 166 -24.73 -7.13 8.84
CA PHE A 166 -25.02 -8.25 9.74
C PHE A 166 -23.77 -8.74 10.47
N SER A 167 -22.64 -8.87 9.76
CA SER A 167 -21.37 -9.29 10.35
C SER A 167 -20.18 -8.92 9.45
N ARG A 168 -19.17 -8.26 10.03
CA ARG A 168 -17.90 -8.00 9.34
C ARG A 168 -17.22 -9.28 8.85
N LYS A 169 -17.40 -10.40 9.57
CA LYS A 169 -16.85 -11.71 9.16
C LYS A 169 -17.45 -12.22 7.85
N ALA A 170 -18.68 -11.81 7.51
CA ALA A 170 -19.32 -12.21 6.25
C ALA A 170 -18.64 -11.58 5.02
N LEU A 171 -17.85 -10.51 5.20
CA LEU A 171 -17.05 -9.95 4.11
C LEU A 171 -16.00 -10.93 3.58
N ALA A 172 -15.57 -11.92 4.37
CA ALA A 172 -14.63 -12.95 3.95
C ALA A 172 -15.14 -13.80 2.76
N THR A 173 -16.46 -13.81 2.51
CA THR A 173 -17.08 -14.45 1.34
C THR A 173 -16.80 -13.69 0.04
N PHE A 174 -16.63 -12.38 0.12
CA PHE A 174 -16.44 -11.48 -1.01
C PHE A 174 -14.97 -11.07 -1.19
N PHE A 175 -14.21 -11.04 -0.10
CA PHE A 175 -12.87 -10.47 -0.06
C PHE A 175 -11.92 -11.37 0.73
N GLU A 176 -10.72 -11.57 0.20
CA GLU A 176 -9.60 -12.22 0.89
C GLU A 176 -8.41 -11.26 0.89
N ARG A 177 -7.83 -11.01 2.07
CA ARG A 177 -6.66 -10.13 2.20
C ARG A 177 -5.43 -10.87 1.72
N TRP A 178 -4.62 -10.23 0.91
CA TRP A 178 -3.32 -10.73 0.46
C TRP A 178 -2.22 -9.76 0.82
N VAL A 179 -1.12 -10.28 1.37
CA VAL A 179 0.10 -9.51 1.68
C VAL A 179 1.23 -10.04 0.82
N PHE A 180 1.73 -9.19 -0.07
CA PHE A 180 2.89 -9.48 -0.90
C PHE A 180 4.10 -8.86 -0.22
N HIS A 181 5.08 -9.66 0.19
CA HIS A 181 6.18 -9.19 1.03
C HIS A 181 7.57 -9.55 0.49
N THR A 182 8.57 -8.70 0.78
CA THR A 182 9.98 -9.06 0.62
C THR A 182 10.53 -9.57 1.95
N GLY A 183 11.41 -10.58 1.89
CA GLY A 183 11.91 -11.26 3.09
C GLY A 183 10.82 -12.08 3.82
N ASP A 184 10.86 -12.09 5.14
CA ASP A 184 9.97 -12.91 5.97
C ASP A 184 8.61 -12.25 6.22
N ALA A 185 7.58 -13.08 6.33
CA ALA A 185 6.26 -12.67 6.80
C ALA A 185 6.35 -12.17 8.24
N ALA A 186 5.91 -10.94 8.50
CA ALA A 186 6.14 -10.26 9.78
C ALA A 186 4.87 -9.90 10.56
N PHE A 187 3.69 -10.12 9.98
CA PHE A 187 2.44 -9.60 10.53
C PHE A 187 1.38 -10.68 10.66
N GLU A 188 0.74 -10.72 11.82
CA GLU A 188 -0.52 -11.41 12.03
C GLU A 188 -1.65 -10.39 11.96
N PHE A 189 -2.75 -10.75 11.30
CA PHE A 189 -3.86 -9.84 11.08
C PHE A 189 -5.18 -10.42 11.57
N GLN A 190 -6.04 -9.54 12.05
CA GLN A 190 -7.39 -9.87 12.47
C GLN A 190 -8.42 -9.45 11.39
N GLY A 191 -9.67 -9.88 11.60
CA GLY A 191 -10.85 -9.42 10.86
C GLY A 191 -11.10 -10.12 9.51
N PHE A 192 -10.07 -10.37 8.72
CA PHE A 192 -10.16 -11.02 7.41
C PHE A 192 -9.24 -12.25 7.30
N SER A 193 -9.67 -13.24 6.51
CA SER A 193 -8.76 -14.31 6.08
C SER A 193 -7.61 -13.67 5.30
N THR A 194 -6.39 -13.89 5.79
CA THR A 194 -5.18 -13.27 5.25
C THR A 194 -4.28 -14.34 4.68
N ARG A 195 -3.90 -14.17 3.41
CA ARG A 195 -2.88 -14.95 2.72
C ARG A 195 -1.65 -14.07 2.55
N GLN A 196 -0.47 -14.69 2.58
CA GLN A 196 0.78 -14.00 2.39
C GLN A 196 1.62 -14.77 1.37
N THR A 197 2.38 -14.04 0.56
CA THR A 197 3.29 -14.64 -0.41
C THR A 197 4.52 -13.77 -0.59
N CYS A 198 5.66 -14.43 -0.81
CA CYS A 198 6.90 -13.73 -1.09
C CYS A 198 6.82 -13.09 -2.48
N LEU A 199 7.17 -11.81 -2.54
CA LEU A 199 7.04 -10.96 -3.70
C LEU A 199 8.15 -11.31 -4.70
N GLN A 200 7.75 -11.94 -5.81
CA GLN A 200 8.63 -12.21 -6.96
C GLN A 200 8.73 -10.96 -7.84
N ALA A 201 9.75 -10.90 -8.69
CA ALA A 201 9.98 -9.74 -9.55
C ALA A 201 8.75 -9.41 -10.41
N GLU A 202 8.11 -10.42 -10.98
CA GLU A 202 6.94 -10.28 -11.84
C GLU A 202 5.69 -9.86 -11.07
N ALA A 203 5.68 -10.02 -9.74
CA ALA A 203 4.54 -9.69 -8.89
C ALA A 203 4.56 -8.25 -8.35
N LEU A 204 5.72 -7.56 -8.38
CA LEU A 204 5.86 -6.24 -7.77
C LEU A 204 4.89 -5.22 -8.36
N ARG A 205 4.98 -4.99 -9.68
CA ARG A 205 4.11 -4.02 -10.37
C ARG A 205 2.64 -4.39 -10.26
N PRO A 206 2.21 -5.64 -10.55
CA PRO A 206 0.82 -6.05 -10.34
C PRO A 206 0.32 -5.81 -8.92
N ALA A 207 1.12 -6.08 -7.88
CA ALA A 207 0.73 -5.86 -6.50
C ALA A 207 0.55 -4.37 -6.18
N VAL A 208 1.45 -3.51 -6.65
CA VAL A 208 1.37 -2.04 -6.46
C VAL A 208 0.17 -1.43 -7.20
N LEU A 209 -0.15 -1.93 -8.40
CA LEU A 209 -1.34 -1.50 -9.12
C LEU A 209 -2.62 -2.00 -8.43
N ALA A 210 -2.66 -3.27 -8.02
CA ALA A 210 -3.81 -3.88 -7.37
C ALA A 210 -4.16 -3.19 -6.04
N THR A 211 -3.19 -2.82 -5.22
CA THR A 211 -3.43 -2.08 -3.96
C THR A 211 -4.05 -0.69 -4.19
N GLY A 212 -3.78 -0.09 -5.35
CA GLY A 212 -4.34 1.20 -5.77
C GLY A 212 -5.68 1.10 -6.50
N ALA A 213 -6.07 -0.09 -6.98
CA ALA A 213 -7.24 -0.26 -7.83
C ALA A 213 -8.57 -0.15 -7.04
N VAL A 214 -9.20 1.03 -7.10
CA VAL A 214 -10.49 1.31 -6.47
C VAL A 214 -11.64 0.71 -7.29
N PRO A 215 -12.54 -0.11 -6.71
CA PRO A 215 -13.68 -0.68 -7.42
C PRO A 215 -14.51 0.37 -8.16
N LEU A 216 -14.99 0.01 -9.36
CA LEU A 216 -15.80 0.86 -10.26
C LEU A 216 -15.06 2.05 -10.89
N LEU A 217 -13.86 2.40 -10.42
CA LEU A 217 -13.03 3.49 -10.96
C LEU A 217 -11.83 2.95 -11.73
N ILE A 218 -11.11 1.99 -11.13
CA ILE A 218 -9.91 1.38 -11.69
C ILE A 218 -10.19 -0.12 -11.88
N PRO A 219 -9.86 -0.72 -13.04
CA PRO A 219 -9.98 -2.16 -13.25
C PRO A 219 -9.13 -2.91 -12.23
N GLY A 220 -9.62 -4.05 -11.75
CA GLY A 220 -8.78 -4.91 -10.93
C GLY A 220 -7.72 -5.63 -11.77
N ILE A 221 -6.62 -6.02 -11.13
CA ILE A 221 -5.53 -6.75 -11.76
C ILE A 221 -5.80 -8.25 -11.66
N ARG A 222 -5.80 -8.95 -12.79
CA ARG A 222 -6.08 -10.40 -12.84
C ARG A 222 -4.83 -11.22 -12.57
N ASP A 223 -5.02 -12.33 -11.87
CA ASP A 223 -4.07 -13.44 -11.76
C ASP A 223 -2.66 -12.99 -11.36
N LEU A 224 -2.56 -12.31 -10.21
CA LEU A 224 -1.28 -11.85 -9.67
C LEU A 224 -0.28 -13.00 -9.54
N PRO A 225 0.95 -12.86 -10.09
CA PRO A 225 1.97 -13.89 -9.98
C PRO A 225 2.25 -14.28 -8.53
N GLY A 226 2.36 -15.59 -8.27
CA GLY A 226 2.60 -16.14 -6.93
C GLY A 226 1.39 -16.10 -5.99
N ALA A 227 0.21 -15.70 -6.47
CA ALA A 227 -1.04 -15.67 -5.72
C ALA A 227 -2.12 -16.56 -6.36
N ALA A 228 -3.27 -16.70 -5.69
CA ALA A 228 -4.37 -17.50 -6.21
C ALA A 228 -5.11 -16.77 -7.34
N ALA A 229 -5.48 -17.49 -8.40
CA ALA A 229 -6.16 -16.91 -9.57
C ALA A 229 -7.42 -16.09 -9.21
N GLY A 230 -7.70 -15.01 -9.93
CA GLY A 230 -8.83 -14.11 -9.69
C GLY A 230 -8.45 -12.64 -9.79
N ILE A 231 -9.41 -11.75 -9.51
CA ILE A 231 -9.18 -10.31 -9.64
C ILE A 231 -8.76 -9.68 -8.31
N TYR A 232 -7.62 -9.00 -8.30
CA TYR A 232 -7.09 -8.24 -7.19
C TYR A 232 -7.39 -6.76 -7.34
N ARG A 233 -7.85 -6.15 -6.25
CA ARG A 233 -8.17 -4.73 -6.14
C ARG A 233 -8.10 -4.34 -4.68
N ASP A 234 -8.16 -3.06 -4.36
CA ASP A 234 -8.33 -2.64 -2.97
C ASP A 234 -8.99 -1.27 -2.93
N GLY A 235 -8.22 -0.19 -2.77
CA GLY A 235 -8.80 1.12 -2.53
C GLY A 235 -9.34 1.30 -1.11
N GLY A 236 -8.90 0.47 -0.15
CA GLY A 236 -9.28 0.55 1.26
C GLY A 236 -10.47 -0.33 1.64
N ILE A 237 -10.73 -1.42 0.90
CA ILE A 237 -11.83 -2.36 1.18
C ILE A 237 -11.59 -3.08 2.50
N THR A 238 -10.39 -3.63 2.69
CA THR A 238 -10.04 -4.38 3.91
C THR A 238 -9.32 -3.51 4.92
N ASP A 239 -8.39 -2.66 4.46
CA ASP A 239 -7.39 -1.99 5.31
C ASP A 239 -7.18 -0.51 4.94
N TYR A 240 -8.22 0.31 5.13
CA TYR A 240 -8.06 1.76 5.09
C TYR A 240 -7.15 2.24 6.25
N HIS A 241 -7.32 1.61 7.41
CA HIS A 241 -6.41 1.66 8.57
C HIS A 241 -6.05 0.23 8.97
N PHE A 242 -4.86 0.03 9.53
CA PHE A 242 -4.40 -1.28 9.97
C PHE A 242 -4.95 -1.61 11.35
N ASP A 243 -5.47 -2.82 11.48
CA ASP A 243 -6.00 -3.39 12.72
C ASP A 243 -5.24 -4.71 12.96
N PHE A 244 -4.51 -4.77 14.08
CA PHE A 244 -3.66 -5.90 14.48
C PHE A 244 -4.32 -6.70 15.59
#